data_AF-A0A2T6BD24-F1
#
_entry.id   AF-A0A2T6BD24-F1
#
_cell.length_a   1.000
_cell.length_b   1.000
_cell.length_c   1.000
_cell.angle_alpha   90.00
_cell.angle_beta   90.00
_cell.angle_gamma   90.00
#
_symmetry.space_group_name_H-M   'P 1'
#
loop_
_entity.id
_entity.type
_entity.pdbx_description
1 polymer ?
#
loop_
_entity_poly.entity_id
_entity_poly.type
_entity_poly.pdbx_seq_one_letter_code
_entity_poly.pdbx_strand_id
1 'polypeptide(L)'
;MRDYLGGMIHQGEASGVELVPLFSAFACPSGMIERFTYEEMKRELLTGLLQTGEVDAICLALHGAGVVEGIEDLEGDLLQSIRQSVGNVPIIATLDLHGNITETWTHPFTHLIYLPIIPNPFYKT
;
A
#
# COMPACT_ATOMS: atom_id res chain seq x y z
N MET A 1 -1.42 17.29 1.46
CA MET A 1 -2.51 16.34 1.75
C MET A 1 -2.31 15.85 3.17
N ARG A 2 -3.37 15.59 3.95
CA ARG A 2 -3.24 15.10 5.35
C ARG A 2 -3.76 13.67 5.42
N ASP A 3 -2.96 12.75 4.95
CA ASP A 3 -3.24 11.32 4.88
C ASP A 3 -1.92 10.54 4.96
N TYR A 4 -2.00 9.21 4.92
CA TYR A 4 -0.82 8.35 5.03
C TYR A 4 0.21 8.63 3.93
N LEU A 5 -0.23 8.79 2.69
CA LEU A 5 0.65 9.07 1.56
C LEU A 5 1.35 10.43 1.71
N GLY A 6 0.62 11.48 2.11
CA GLY A 6 1.20 12.80 2.37
C GLY A 6 2.26 12.77 3.47
N GLY A 7 2.02 12.02 4.55
CA GLY A 7 2.99 11.86 5.63
C GLY A 7 4.24 11.09 5.20
N MET A 8 4.09 10.03 4.40
CA MET A 8 5.21 9.28 3.80
C MET A 8 6.09 10.17 2.93
N ILE A 9 5.47 10.94 2.02
CA ILE A 9 6.20 11.85 1.12
C ILE A 9 6.95 12.90 1.95
N HIS A 10 6.27 13.55 2.89
CA HIS A 10 6.88 14.58 3.74
C HIS A 10 8.07 14.04 4.54
N GLN A 11 7.95 12.83 5.12
CA GLN A 11 9.08 12.22 5.85
C GLN A 11 10.21 11.75 4.94
N GLY A 12 9.89 11.24 3.75
CA GLY A 12 10.90 10.87 2.76
C GLY A 12 11.73 12.07 2.33
N GLU A 13 11.07 13.18 1.98
CA GLU A 13 11.73 14.45 1.62
C GLU A 13 12.58 15.00 2.78
N ALA A 14 12.03 15.02 4.01
CA ALA A 14 12.74 15.50 5.19
C ALA A 14 13.98 14.64 5.54
N SER A 15 13.94 13.36 5.20
CA SER A 15 15.03 12.40 5.41
C SER A 15 16.02 12.33 4.24
N GLY A 16 15.78 13.10 3.17
CA GLY A 16 16.63 13.11 1.97
C GLY A 16 16.56 11.82 1.14
N VAL A 17 15.47 11.07 1.24
CA VAL A 17 15.21 9.88 0.42
C VAL A 17 14.77 10.31 -0.98
N GLU A 18 15.29 9.66 -2.01
CA GLU A 18 14.79 9.82 -3.37
C GLU A 18 13.42 9.14 -3.49
N LEU A 19 12.38 9.94 -3.71
CA LEU A 19 11.02 9.45 -3.85
C LEU A 19 10.70 9.16 -5.30
N VAL A 20 10.27 7.93 -5.58
CA VAL A 20 9.82 7.52 -6.91
C VAL A 20 8.34 7.17 -6.86
N PRO A 21 7.43 8.13 -7.16
CA PRO A 21 6.00 7.90 -7.11
C PRO A 21 5.55 7.03 -8.28
N LEU A 22 4.65 6.07 -8.01
CA LEU A 22 4.15 5.13 -9.01
C LEU A 22 2.67 5.34 -9.29
N PHE A 23 1.83 5.09 -8.29
CA PHE A 23 0.39 5.05 -8.45
C PHE A 23 -0.29 5.38 -7.12
N SER A 24 -1.43 6.07 -7.19
CA SER A 24 -2.30 6.32 -6.05
C SER A 24 -3.75 6.36 -6.53
N ALA A 25 -4.61 5.58 -5.89
CA ALA A 25 -6.03 5.56 -6.14
C ALA A 25 -6.80 5.69 -4.82
N PHE A 26 -7.91 6.41 -4.89
CA PHE A 26 -8.81 6.62 -3.76
C PHE A 26 -10.25 6.53 -4.24
N ALA A 27 -11.10 5.88 -3.44
CA ALA A 27 -12.52 5.82 -3.64
C ALA A 27 -13.24 5.89 -2.29
N CYS A 28 -14.46 6.44 -2.28
CA CYS A 28 -15.32 6.36 -1.10
C CYS A 28 -15.78 4.91 -0.88
N PRO A 29 -15.95 4.46 0.38
CA PRO A 29 -16.43 3.10 0.67
C PRO A 29 -17.79 2.85 0.01
N SER A 30 -17.86 1.87 -0.89
CA SER A 30 -19.07 1.59 -1.67
C SER A 30 -19.06 0.18 -2.29
N GLY A 31 -19.09 -0.86 -1.45
CA GLY A 31 -19.20 -2.25 -1.92
C GLY A 31 -17.90 -2.82 -2.51
N MET A 32 -18.03 -3.90 -3.29
CA MET A 32 -16.91 -4.58 -3.91
C MET A 32 -16.37 -3.80 -5.12
N ILE A 33 -15.06 -3.89 -5.33
CA ILE A 33 -14.40 -3.35 -6.52
C ILE A 33 -14.62 -4.33 -7.68
N GLU A 34 -14.99 -3.80 -8.86
CA GLU A 34 -15.07 -4.59 -10.09
C GLU A 34 -13.72 -5.25 -10.38
N ARG A 35 -13.73 -6.54 -10.74
CA ARG A 35 -12.47 -7.26 -11.01
C ARG A 35 -11.61 -6.57 -12.05
N PHE A 36 -12.23 -6.13 -13.15
CA PHE A 36 -11.51 -5.46 -14.22
C PHE A 36 -10.78 -4.20 -13.72
N THR A 37 -11.44 -3.36 -12.93
CA THR A 37 -10.83 -2.15 -12.37
C THR A 37 -9.64 -2.48 -11.48
N TYR A 38 -9.76 -3.48 -10.61
CA TYR A 38 -8.65 -3.90 -9.76
C TYR A 38 -7.45 -4.40 -10.57
N GLU A 39 -7.68 -5.27 -11.55
CA GLU A 39 -6.61 -5.83 -12.38
C GLU A 39 -5.89 -4.74 -13.21
N GLU A 40 -6.63 -3.74 -13.70
CA GLU A 40 -6.03 -2.59 -14.40
C GLU A 40 -5.13 -1.77 -13.46
N MET A 41 -5.61 -1.43 -12.25
CA MET A 41 -4.81 -0.69 -11.25
C MET A 41 -3.57 -1.48 -10.81
N LYS A 42 -3.74 -2.78 -10.56
CA LYS A 42 -2.65 -3.69 -10.21
C LYS A 42 -1.61 -3.76 -11.33
N ARG A 43 -2.05 -3.88 -12.58
CA ARG A 43 -1.15 -3.91 -13.74
C ARG A 43 -0.37 -2.60 -13.88
N GLU A 44 -1.03 -1.46 -13.69
CA GLU A 44 -0.39 -0.14 -13.75
C GLU A 44 0.72 -0.01 -12.70
N LEU A 45 0.42 -0.35 -11.44
CA LEU A 45 1.40 -0.34 -10.36
C LEU A 45 2.60 -1.27 -10.65
N LEU A 46 2.35 -2.52 -11.04
CA LEU A 46 3.41 -3.49 -11.31
C LEU A 46 4.26 -3.10 -12.52
N THR A 47 3.65 -2.51 -13.55
CA THR A 47 4.38 -1.99 -14.72
C THR A 47 5.29 -0.83 -14.30
N GLY A 48 4.78 0.08 -13.47
CA GLY A 48 5.58 1.17 -12.91
C GLY A 48 6.78 0.66 -12.11
N LEU A 49 6.56 -0.32 -11.22
CA LEU A 49 7.62 -0.97 -10.43
C LEU A 49 8.73 -1.56 -11.33
N LEU A 50 8.36 -2.25 -12.41
CA LEU A 50 9.33 -2.84 -13.34
C LEU A 50 10.12 -1.77 -14.12
N GLN A 51 9.52 -0.61 -14.38
CA GLN A 51 10.16 0.48 -15.12
C GLN A 51 11.08 1.34 -14.26
N THR A 52 10.84 1.42 -12.94
CA THR A 52 11.68 2.18 -12.01
C THR A 52 13.06 1.58 -11.80
N GLY A 53 13.25 0.29 -12.06
CA GLY A 53 14.53 -0.38 -11.83
C GLY A 53 14.71 -0.81 -10.36
N GLU A 54 15.96 -0.80 -9.88
CA GLU A 54 16.28 -1.21 -8.51
C GLU A 54 15.86 -0.13 -7.50
N VAL A 55 15.12 -0.54 -6.47
CA VAL A 55 14.68 0.33 -5.36
C VAL A 55 15.10 -0.28 -4.02
N ASP A 56 15.46 0.56 -3.05
CA ASP A 56 15.90 0.12 -1.73
C ASP A 56 14.73 -0.32 -0.82
N ALA A 57 13.54 0.24 -1.04
CA ALA A 57 12.34 -0.06 -0.27
C ALA A 57 11.08 0.34 -1.04
N ILE A 58 9.96 -0.27 -0.68
CA ILE A 58 8.63 0.08 -1.17
C ILE A 58 7.78 0.51 0.03
N CYS A 59 7.12 1.66 -0.11
CA CYS A 59 6.18 2.17 0.88
C CYS A 59 4.78 2.25 0.28
N LEU A 60 3.80 1.61 0.93
CA LEU A 60 2.42 1.52 0.46
C LEU A 60 1.46 2.10 1.49
N ALA A 61 0.58 3.00 1.02
CA ALA A 61 -0.58 3.43 1.78
C ALA A 61 -1.78 2.56 1.38
N LEU A 62 -2.08 1.52 2.17
CA LEU A 62 -3.19 0.59 1.90
C LEU A 62 -4.32 0.81 2.90
N HIS A 63 -5.55 0.53 2.49
CA HIS A 63 -6.69 0.56 3.42
C HIS A 63 -6.65 -0.66 4.34
N GLY A 64 -6.46 -1.85 3.78
CA GLY A 64 -6.42 -3.12 4.50
C GLY A 64 -7.75 -3.88 4.46
N ALA A 65 -8.78 -3.39 3.80
CA ALA A 65 -10.09 -4.06 3.76
C ALA A 65 -10.69 -4.06 2.35
N GLY A 66 -9.83 -4.06 1.32
CA GLY A 66 -10.26 -4.11 -0.05
C GLY A 66 -10.87 -5.47 -0.40
N VAL A 67 -12.05 -5.45 -1.02
CA VAL A 67 -12.72 -6.64 -1.55
C VAL A 67 -12.97 -6.41 -3.03
N VAL A 68 -12.58 -7.38 -3.85
CA VAL A 68 -12.80 -7.39 -5.29
C VAL A 68 -13.75 -8.53 -5.62
N GLU A 69 -14.49 -8.42 -6.71
CA GLU A 69 -15.30 -9.51 -7.23
C GLU A 69 -14.47 -10.81 -7.43
N GLY A 70 -14.66 -11.78 -6.52
CA GLY A 70 -13.95 -13.06 -6.50
C GLY A 70 -12.51 -13.01 -5.97
N ILE A 71 -12.11 -11.92 -5.28
CA ILE A 71 -10.89 -11.86 -4.45
C ILE A 71 -11.30 -11.20 -3.13
N GLU A 72 -11.37 -11.98 -2.06
CA GLU A 72 -11.80 -11.50 -0.74
C GLU A 72 -10.72 -10.69 -0.01
N ASP A 73 -9.45 -10.93 -0.33
CA ASP A 73 -8.28 -10.27 0.25
C ASP A 73 -7.48 -9.56 -0.85
N LEU A 74 -7.89 -8.33 -1.16
CA LEU A 74 -7.25 -7.50 -2.19
C LEU A 74 -5.79 -7.22 -1.83
N GLU A 75 -5.54 -6.79 -0.60
CA GLU A 75 -4.21 -6.44 -0.14
C GLU A 75 -3.28 -7.65 -0.19
N GLY A 76 -3.74 -8.84 0.23
CA GLY A 76 -2.96 -10.07 0.15
C GLY A 76 -2.53 -10.41 -1.28
N ASP A 77 -3.45 -10.36 -2.24
CA ASP A 77 -3.16 -10.60 -3.67
C ASP A 77 -2.18 -9.56 -4.25
N LEU A 78 -2.38 -8.29 -3.91
CA LEU A 78 -1.51 -7.20 -4.36
C LEU A 78 -0.09 -7.38 -3.82
N LEU A 79 0.04 -7.64 -2.52
CA LEU A 79 1.33 -7.79 -1.84
C LEU A 79 2.09 -9.01 -2.33
N GLN A 80 1.40 -10.13 -2.56
CA GLN A 80 2.01 -11.32 -3.14
C GLN A 80 2.57 -11.02 -4.53
N SER A 81 1.81 -10.28 -5.34
CA SER A 81 2.21 -9.91 -6.70
C SER A 81 3.41 -8.96 -6.70
N ILE A 82 3.42 -7.95 -5.83
CA ILE A 82 4.57 -7.05 -5.65
C ILE A 82 5.80 -7.86 -5.21
N ARG A 83 5.66 -8.73 -4.20
CA ARG A 83 6.76 -9.57 -3.69
C ARG A 83 7.35 -10.46 -4.77
N GLN A 84 6.52 -11.03 -5.64
CA GLN A 84 6.97 -11.81 -6.81
C GLN A 84 7.77 -10.96 -7.80
N SER A 85 7.41 -9.69 -7.98
CA SER A 85 8.11 -8.78 -8.90
C SER A 85 9.44 -8.27 -8.36
N VAL A 86 9.54 -7.98 -7.05
CA VAL A 86 10.68 -7.25 -6.48
C VAL A 86 11.62 -8.10 -5.61
N GLY A 87 11.32 -9.38 -5.42
CA GLY A 87 12.23 -10.30 -4.71
C GLY A 87 12.30 -10.02 -3.22
N ASN A 88 13.45 -9.60 -2.68
CA ASN A 88 13.67 -9.40 -1.24
C ASN A 88 13.61 -7.93 -0.78
N VAL A 89 13.26 -7.00 -1.67
CA VAL A 89 13.13 -5.57 -1.34
C VAL A 89 12.18 -5.39 -0.14
N PRO A 90 12.56 -4.62 0.90
CA PRO A 90 11.68 -4.30 2.01
C PRO A 90 10.37 -3.65 1.55
N ILE A 91 9.25 -4.20 2.01
CA ILE A 91 7.93 -3.61 1.81
C ILE A 91 7.43 -3.13 3.17
N ILE A 92 7.07 -1.85 3.24
CA ILE A 92 6.41 -1.19 4.37
C ILE A 92 5.02 -0.79 3.91
N ALA A 93 4.00 -1.15 4.69
CA ALA A 93 2.66 -0.66 4.46
C ALA A 93 2.09 -0.01 5.73
N THR A 94 1.39 1.11 5.54
CA THR A 94 0.43 1.61 6.54
C THR A 94 -0.93 1.03 6.21
N LEU A 95 -1.67 0.69 7.26
CA LEU A 95 -3.03 0.16 7.16
C LEU A 95 -3.98 1.03 7.97
N ASP A 96 -5.23 1.11 7.53
CA ASP A 96 -6.29 1.66 8.35
C ASP A 96 -6.63 0.70 9.51
N LEU A 97 -7.20 1.25 10.58
CA LEU A 97 -7.55 0.48 11.77
C LEU A 97 -8.58 -0.63 11.50
N HIS A 98 -9.39 -0.48 10.45
CA HIS A 98 -10.40 -1.47 10.05
C HIS A 98 -9.85 -2.53 9.09
N GLY A 99 -8.54 -2.56 8.85
CA GLY A 99 -7.94 -3.54 7.97
C GLY A 99 -8.19 -4.99 8.43
N ASN A 100 -8.66 -5.82 7.51
CA ASN A 100 -8.85 -7.25 7.66
C ASN A 100 -7.51 -7.98 7.46
N ILE A 101 -6.62 -7.89 8.45
CA ILE A 101 -5.29 -8.51 8.38
C ILE A 101 -5.43 -10.03 8.30
N THR A 102 -4.93 -10.62 7.20
CA THR A 102 -4.87 -12.08 7.02
C THR A 102 -3.45 -12.63 7.26
N GLU A 103 -3.31 -13.91 7.58
CA GLU A 103 -1.99 -14.56 7.74
C GLU A 103 -1.16 -14.50 6.45
N THR A 104 -1.82 -14.42 5.29
CA THR A 104 -1.19 -14.30 3.97
C THR A 104 -0.28 -13.08 3.85
N TRP A 105 -0.50 -12.05 4.67
CA TRP A 105 0.26 -10.80 4.64
C TRP A 105 1.60 -10.91 5.36
N THR A 106 1.72 -11.72 6.40
CA THR A 106 2.90 -11.69 7.26
C THR A 106 4.17 -12.21 6.57
N HIS A 107 4.00 -13.06 5.55
CA HIS A 107 5.12 -13.64 4.81
C HIS A 107 5.78 -12.68 3.80
N PRO A 108 5.03 -11.83 3.05
CA PRO A 108 5.62 -10.85 2.15
C PRO A 108 6.12 -9.57 2.81
N PHE A 109 5.83 -9.24 4.07
CA PHE A 109 6.30 -7.99 4.70
C PHE A 109 7.65 -8.11 5.40
N THR A 110 8.43 -7.04 5.33
CA THR A 110 9.55 -6.83 6.25
C THR A 110 9.06 -6.11 7.51
N HIS A 111 8.17 -5.12 7.37
CA HIS A 111 7.51 -4.45 8.49
C HIS A 111 6.07 -4.03 8.14
N LEU A 112 5.14 -4.32 9.05
CA LEU A 112 3.77 -3.81 9.03
C LEU A 112 3.63 -2.74 10.12
N ILE A 113 3.21 -1.53 9.72
CA ILE A 113 2.97 -0.44 10.66
C ILE A 113 1.46 -0.28 10.80
N TYR A 114 0.90 -0.95 11.81
CA TYR A 114 -0.48 -0.77 12.23
C TYR A 114 -0.57 0.42 13.18
N LEU A 115 -1.24 1.49 12.76
CA LEU A 115 -1.37 2.69 13.58
C LEU A 115 -2.77 2.73 14.20
N PRO A 116 -2.92 2.64 15.54
CA PRO A 116 -4.18 2.96 16.17
C PRO A 116 -4.43 4.46 15.97
N ILE A 117 -5.50 4.84 15.27
CA ILE A 117 -5.98 6.21 15.29
C ILE A 117 -6.56 6.45 16.69
N ILE A 118 -5.72 6.92 17.62
CA ILE A 118 -6.24 7.65 18.78
C ILE A 118 -6.72 8.98 18.19
N PRO A 119 -8.00 9.38 18.35
CA PRO A 119 -8.43 10.72 17.98
C PRO A 119 -7.75 11.70 18.93
N ASN A 120 -6.52 12.09 18.62
CA ASN A 120 -5.71 13.02 19.39
C ASN A 120 -5.45 14.25 18.52
N PRO A 121 -5.97 15.44 18.90
CA PRO A 121 -5.86 16.66 18.09
C PRO A 121 -4.43 17.24 18.02
N PHE A 122 -3.41 16.56 18.57
CA PHE A 122 -2.08 17.13 18.82
C PHE A 122 -0.91 16.56 18.01
N TYR A 123 -1.08 15.52 17.17
CA TYR A 123 0.01 15.04 16.31
C TYR A 123 -0.39 14.91 14.84
N LYS A 124 0.50 15.38 13.98
CA LYS A 124 0.35 15.56 12.53
C LYS A 124 0.81 14.31 11.79
N THR A 125 0.01 13.89 10.81
CA THR A 125 0.49 13.13 9.64
C THR A 125 1.49 13.94 8.85
#